data_AF-A0A7W0RLR4-F1
#
_entry.id   AF-A0A7W0RLR4-F1
#
_cell.length_a   1.000
_cell.length_b   1.000
_cell.length_c   1.000
_cell.angle_alpha   90.00
_cell.angle_beta   90.00
_cell.angle_gamma   90.00
#
_symmetry.space_group_name_H-M   'P 1'
#
loop_
_entity.id
_entity.type
_entity.pdbx_description
1 polymer ?
#
loop_
_entity_poly.entity_id
_entity_poly.type
_entity_poly.pdbx_seq_one_letter_code
_entity_poly.pdbx_strand_id
1 'polypeptide(L)' 'MKLYGSLLVATLLTLPACERTPNVDQADGIKDAFDARPHESARDAGEDVGDAVLDAGRAAKDAVDGD' A
#
# COMPACT_ATOMS: atom_id res chain seq x y z
N MET A 1 -1.97 -3.96 50.28
CA MET A 1 -1.73 -3.19 49.05
C MET A 1 -1.93 -4.13 47.88
N LYS A 2 -3.20 -4.38 47.62
CA LYS A 2 -3.77 -5.28 46.62
C LYS A 2 -4.56 -4.36 45.67
N LEU A 3 -4.54 -4.65 44.38
CA LEU A 3 -5.46 -4.11 43.35
C LEU A 3 -5.07 -2.82 42.60
N TYR A 4 -3.78 -2.49 42.42
CA TYR A 4 -3.40 -1.40 41.49
C TYR A 4 -2.71 -1.87 40.19
N GLY A 5 -2.41 -3.17 40.05
CA GLY A 5 -1.68 -3.70 38.88
C GLY A 5 -2.55 -4.12 37.70
N SER A 6 -3.86 -4.34 37.88
CA SER A 6 -4.73 -4.92 36.85
C SER A 6 -5.62 -3.93 36.10
N LEU A 7 -5.52 -2.62 36.37
CA LEU A 7 -6.48 -1.62 35.87
C LEU A 7 -5.96 -0.75 34.70
N LEU A 8 -4.89 -1.16 34.01
CA LEU A 8 -4.33 -0.39 32.88
C LEU A 8 -4.50 -1.05 31.51
N VAL A 9 -5.12 -2.23 31.42
CA VAL A 9 -5.27 -2.96 30.14
C VAL A 9 -6.63 -2.70 29.46
N ALA A 10 -7.63 -2.19 30.20
CA ALA A 10 -9.00 -2.07 29.70
C ALA A 10 -9.29 -0.77 28.91
N THR A 11 -8.39 0.21 28.91
CA THR A 11 -8.64 1.54 28.30
C THR A 11 -8.22 1.64 26.83
N LEU A 12 -7.57 0.62 26.26
CA LEU A 12 -7.19 0.59 24.84
C LEU A 12 -8.33 0.21 23.88
N LEU A 13 -9.48 -0.25 24.40
CA LEU A 13 -10.66 -0.63 23.60
C LEU A 13 -11.65 0.51 23.36
N THR A 14 -11.44 1.68 23.98
CA THR A 14 -12.33 2.85 23.85
C THR A 14 -11.69 4.02 23.11
N LEU A 15 -10.50 3.84 22.53
CA LEU A 15 -10.10 4.70 21.43
C LEU A 15 -11.18 4.52 20.37
N PRO A 16 -11.89 5.58 19.92
CA PRO A 16 -12.66 5.47 18.69
C PRO A 16 -11.62 5.00 17.67
N ALA A 17 -11.73 3.73 17.26
CA ALA A 17 -10.90 3.19 16.20
C ALA A 17 -10.95 4.24 15.10
N CYS A 18 -9.77 4.78 14.79
CA CYS A 18 -9.57 5.85 13.84
C CYS A 18 -10.60 5.71 12.73
N GLU A 19 -11.41 6.75 12.49
CA GLU A 19 -12.20 6.87 11.27
C GLU A 19 -11.20 6.92 10.11
N ARG A 20 -10.66 5.77 9.73
CA ARG A 20 -9.93 5.59 8.49
C ARG A 20 -11.03 5.55 7.46
N THR A 21 -11.33 6.74 6.93
CA THR A 21 -12.15 6.88 5.75
C THR A 21 -11.71 5.81 4.76
N PRO A 22 -12.63 4.99 4.20
CA PRO A 22 -12.26 3.95 3.25
C PRO A 22 -11.65 4.65 2.04
N ASN A 23 -10.32 4.71 2.05
CA ASN A 23 -9.53 5.14 0.94
C ASN A 23 -9.66 4.02 -0.11
N VAL A 24 -10.30 4.33 -1.23
CA VAL A 24 -10.48 3.42 -2.36
C VAL A 24 -9.14 2.92 -2.92
N ASP A 25 -8.09 3.75 -2.92
CA ASP A 25 -6.72 3.38 -3.29
C ASP A 25 -6.11 2.38 -2.30
N GLN A 26 -6.43 2.51 -1.01
CA GLN A 26 -5.97 1.54 -0.02
C GLN A 26 -6.69 0.19 -0.17
N ALA A 27 -7.99 0.20 -0.48
CA ALA A 27 -8.75 -1.02 -0.70
C ALA A 27 -8.25 -1.75 -1.97
N ASP A 28 -7.91 -1.01 -3.02
CA ASP A 28 -7.35 -1.61 -4.23
C ASP A 28 -5.92 -2.09 -4.03
N GLY A 29 -5.07 -1.37 -3.31
CA GLY A 29 -3.72 -1.86 -2.95
C GLY A 29 -3.73 -3.11 -2.07
N ILE A 30 -4.75 -3.29 -1.22
CA ILE A 30 -4.92 -4.54 -0.47
C ILE A 30 -5.35 -5.67 -1.42
N LYS A 31 -6.27 -5.41 -2.36
CA LYS A 31 -6.71 -6.43 -3.32
C LYS A 31 -5.58 -6.83 -4.26
N ASP A 32 -4.76 -5.88 -4.70
CA ASP A 32 -3.55 -6.07 -5.49
C ASP A 32 -2.60 -7.06 -4.83
N ALA A 33 -2.30 -6.84 -3.55
CA ALA A 33 -1.45 -7.75 -2.78
C ALA A 33 -2.00 -9.19 -2.63
N PHE A 34 -3.28 -9.40 -2.94
CA PHE A 34 -3.95 -10.71 -2.89
C PHE A 34 -4.47 -11.18 -4.26
N ASP A 35 -4.04 -10.56 -5.37
CA ASP A 35 -4.53 -10.83 -6.74
C ASP A 35 -6.07 -10.80 -6.88
N ALA A 36 -6.73 -10.02 -6.03
CA ALA A 36 -8.18 -9.95 -5.91
C ALA A 36 -8.79 -8.77 -6.69
N ARG A 37 -7.97 -8.04 -7.46
CA ARG A 37 -8.44 -6.96 -8.32
C ARG A 37 -9.16 -7.52 -9.57
N PRO A 38 -10.19 -6.83 -10.08
CA PRO A 38 -10.82 -7.21 -11.34
C PRO A 38 -9.82 -7.13 -12.50
N HIS A 39 -9.73 -8.19 -13.29
CA HIS A 39 -8.83 -8.28 -14.46
C HIS A 39 -7.33 -8.19 -14.12
N GLU A 40 -6.90 -8.70 -12.97
CA GLU A 40 -5.53 -8.49 -12.48
C GLU A 40 -4.44 -8.83 -13.50
N SER A 41 -4.53 -9.98 -14.16
CA SER A 41 -3.54 -10.37 -15.19
C SER A 41 -3.38 -9.37 -16.35
N ALA A 42 -4.45 -8.64 -16.70
CA ALA A 42 -4.38 -7.59 -17.71
C ALA A 42 -3.77 -6.30 -17.16
N ARG A 43 -3.93 -6.05 -15.86
CA ARG A 43 -3.36 -4.89 -15.17
C ARG A 43 -1.87 -5.11 -14.91
N ASP A 44 -1.48 -6.29 -14.42
CA ASP A 44 -0.07 -6.69 -14.25
C ASP A 44 0.71 -6.57 -15.56
N ALA A 45 0.14 -7.09 -16.66
CA ALA A 45 0.75 -6.96 -17.98
C ALA A 45 0.89 -5.51 -18.43
N GLY A 46 -0.03 -4.63 -18.01
CA GLY A 46 0.04 -3.20 -18.27
C GLY A 46 1.11 -2.49 -17.42
N GLU A 47 1.21 -2.87 -16.14
CA GLU A 47 2.21 -2.36 -15.19
C GLU A 47 3.63 -2.78 -15.64
N ASP A 48 3.85 -4.04 -16.00
CA ASP A 48 5.12 -4.54 -16.55
C ASP A 48 5.57 -3.78 -17.80
N VAL A 49 4.65 -3.54 -18.74
CA VAL A 49 4.95 -2.79 -19.97
C VAL A 49 5.25 -1.33 -19.65
N GLY A 50 4.51 -0.73 -18.72
CA GLY A 50 4.74 0.64 -18.25
C GLY A 50 6.12 0.80 -17.62
N ASP A 51 6.50 -0.09 -16.72
CA ASP A 51 7.78 -0.09 -16.04
C ASP A 51 8.94 -0.29 -17.03
N ALA A 52 8.81 -1.22 -17.98
CA ALA A 52 9.82 -1.41 -19.03
C ALA A 52 10.04 -0.14 -19.88
N VAL A 53 8.97 0.59 -20.21
CA VAL A 53 9.05 1.85 -20.95
C VAL A 53 9.69 2.95 -20.09
N LEU A 54 9.32 3.04 -18.81
CA LEU A 54 9.90 4.00 -17.88
C LEU A 54 11.39 3.76 -17.67
N ASP A 55 11.81 2.51 -17.51
CA ASP A 55 13.21 2.13 -17.37
C ASP A 55 14.01 2.43 -18.63
N ALA A 56 13.48 2.11 -19.81
CA ALA A 56 14.11 2.47 -21.07
C ALA A 56 14.25 4.00 -21.23
N GLY A 57 13.21 4.75 -20.82
CA GLY A 57 13.23 6.21 -20.83
C GLY A 57 14.25 6.80 -19.85
N ARG A 58 14.36 6.22 -18.64
CA ARG A 58 15.38 6.61 -17.65
C ARG A 58 16.79 6.31 -18.17
N ALA A 59 17.04 5.12 -18.70
CA ALA A 59 18.33 4.75 -19.27
C ALA A 59 18.73 5.67 -20.45
N ALA A 60 17.77 6.02 -21.31
CA ALA A 60 18.02 6.98 -22.39
C ALA A 60 18.30 8.40 -21.87
N LYS A 61 17.58 8.81 -20.81
CA LYS A 61 17.80 10.09 -20.15
C LYS A 61 19.17 10.13 -19.47
N ASP A 62 19.56 9.11 -18.72
CA ASP A 62 20.88 9.01 -18.09
C ASP A 62 22.01 9.02 -19.15
N ALA A 63 21.79 8.37 -20.30
CA ALA A 63 22.74 8.38 -21.41
C ALA A 63 22.87 9.76 -22.09
N VAL A 64 21.83 10.59 -22.07
CA VAL A 64 21.81 11.95 -22.64
C VAL A 64 22.32 12.99 -21.65
N ASP A 65 21.87 12.90 -20.41
CA ASP A 65 22.22 13.84 -19.34
C ASP A 65 23.65 13.61 -18.84
N GLY A 66 24.23 12.44 -19.12
CA GLY A 66 25.64 12.14 -18.93
C GLY A 66 26.03 12.07 -17.46
N ASP A 67 26.47 10.90 -17.01
CA ASP A 67 27.48 10.86 -15.96
C ASP A 67 28.82 11.35 -16.54
#